data_AF-A0AA35R342-F1
#
_entry.id   AF-A0AA35R342-F1
#
_cell.length_a   1.000
_cell.length_b   1.000
_cell.length_c   1.000
_cell.angle_alpha   90.00
_cell.angle_beta   90.00
_cell.angle_gamma   90.00
#
_symmetry.space_group_name_H-M   'P 1'
#
loop_
_entity.id
_entity.type
_entity.pdbx_description
1 polymer ?
#
loop_
_entity_poly.entity_id
_entity_poly.type
_entity_poly.pdbx_seq_one_letter_code
_entity_poly.pdbx_strand_id
1 'polypeptide(L)'
;MKAENEGDRRGHKRSSHSATQKKGRGKQVMPSLQSSELTEQLTSGSYSCMVCCDRVRDRDAVWSCKECHHVFHLGCIGKWAAAPASLVSEKEPSEGWRCPACQNPSDVVPTVYKCYCGKLINPRPRARGELTVPHSCGELCGRSLARNPLSSCQHKCQLLCHPGPCPPCPVTVNRSCPCGRQKYQVRCSKGEELPSCGSECGRRLKCGRHHCTQSCHSGSCGDCTMMLTQHCHCGRSHREVVCGETGEEGEEERYGCSLVCGRELNCGNHLCELSCHPAPCPPCPLLPAHVTACPCGATPLSALLSPDQSRTSCLDPVPTCNRSCGRVLPCSTKAEPHFCPAGCHEGPCPRCEKSRLVRCRCGRGSTRVECQNLEGIGDFVCDKPCNKMKSCGRHRCNTRCCMDANHQCTLVCGKRLRCGIHNCMEQCHRGHCEQCWEYSYEELTCHCGAEILYPPLPCGTRPPTCKRVCARMHSCDHNVFHSCHNEEECPPCTVLTVKMCMGEHEKRYNIPCHIADVSCGMPCGKDLPCGRHKCLKLCHRGACTDSLAQQCRQPCQTPRKYCSHVCGETCHVGSECPDIPCKTSLAR
;
A
#
# COMPACT_ATOMS: atom_id res chain seq x y z
N MET A 1 81.77 6.76 -42.92
CA MET A 1 81.50 7.58 -41.73
C MET A 1 80.27 7.01 -41.03
N LYS A 2 80.44 6.58 -39.76
CA LYS A 2 79.50 6.58 -38.61
C LYS A 2 77.98 6.53 -38.91
N ALA A 3 77.26 5.48 -38.51
CA ALA A 3 76.61 5.27 -37.19
C ALA A 3 75.08 5.44 -37.37
N GLU A 4 74.29 4.37 -37.22
CA GLU A 4 73.59 3.93 -36.00
C GLU A 4 72.37 4.78 -35.58
N ASN A 5 71.25 4.07 -35.47
CA ASN A 5 70.28 4.02 -34.37
C ASN A 5 68.89 4.67 -34.41
N GLU A 6 67.96 3.77 -34.03
CA GLU A 6 66.62 3.82 -33.45
C GLU A 6 66.05 5.12 -32.82
N GLY A 7 64.71 5.25 -32.96
CA GLY A 7 63.81 5.46 -31.82
C GLY A 7 63.15 6.83 -31.67
N ASP A 8 61.81 6.92 -31.84
CA ASP A 8 60.85 7.13 -30.73
C ASP A 8 59.43 7.51 -31.24
N ARG A 9 58.45 7.11 -30.44
CA ARG A 9 56.99 7.27 -30.52
C ARG A 9 56.54 8.74 -30.50
N ARG A 10 55.38 9.04 -31.10
CA ARG A 10 54.26 9.78 -30.45
C ARG A 10 53.07 10.05 -31.40
N GLY A 11 51.88 9.63 -30.94
CA GLY A 11 50.68 10.47 -30.86
C GLY A 11 49.86 10.73 -32.13
N HIS A 12 48.77 9.98 -32.32
CA HIS A 12 47.63 10.43 -33.11
C HIS A 12 46.46 10.81 -32.20
N LYS A 13 46.22 12.14 -32.13
CA LYS A 13 45.06 12.78 -31.51
C LYS A 13 43.80 12.39 -32.29
N ARG A 14 42.78 11.86 -31.62
CA ARG A 14 41.40 11.85 -32.12
C ARG A 14 40.58 12.83 -31.29
N SER A 15 40.03 13.82 -31.99
CA SER A 15 39.19 14.89 -31.45
C SER A 15 37.92 14.36 -30.81
N SER A 16 37.66 14.87 -29.62
CA SER A 16 36.47 14.72 -28.81
C SER A 16 35.32 15.57 -29.36
N HIS A 17 34.33 14.93 -29.98
CA HIS A 17 33.00 15.55 -30.14
C HIS A 17 32.18 15.27 -28.88
N SER A 18 32.07 16.31 -28.05
CA SER A 18 31.19 16.40 -26.88
C SER A 18 29.72 16.32 -27.33
N ALA A 19 29.06 15.19 -27.05
CA ALA A 19 27.61 15.06 -27.11
C ALA A 19 27.04 15.40 -25.72
N THR A 20 26.56 16.62 -25.60
CA THR A 20 25.93 17.16 -24.40
C THR A 20 24.65 16.39 -24.04
N GLN A 21 24.63 15.79 -22.85
CA GLN A 21 23.43 15.24 -22.22
C GLN A 21 22.42 16.36 -21.95
N LYS A 22 21.38 16.46 -22.79
CA LYS A 22 20.18 17.22 -22.46
C LYS A 22 19.29 16.38 -21.54
N LYS A 23 19.21 16.79 -20.26
CA LYS A 23 18.14 16.43 -19.33
C LYS A 23 16.79 16.76 -19.96
N GLY A 24 16.04 15.74 -20.37
CA GLY A 24 14.70 15.89 -20.92
C GLY A 24 13.66 16.02 -19.81
N ARG A 25 13.18 17.24 -19.59
CA ARG A 25 11.91 17.54 -18.91
C ARG A 25 10.80 16.68 -19.55
N GLY A 26 9.95 16.08 -18.72
CA GLY A 26 8.80 15.30 -19.17
C GLY A 26 7.99 16.06 -20.23
N LYS A 27 8.10 15.61 -21.49
CA LYS A 27 7.20 16.04 -22.56
C LYS A 27 5.96 15.15 -22.46
N GLN A 28 4.81 15.77 -22.25
CA GLN A 28 3.55 15.11 -22.57
C GLN A 28 3.58 14.76 -24.06
N VAL A 29 3.69 13.47 -24.37
CA VAL A 29 3.66 12.96 -25.75
C VAL A 29 2.21 12.97 -26.19
N MET A 30 1.92 13.68 -27.29
CA MET A 30 0.57 13.75 -27.87
C MET A 30 0.06 12.32 -28.19
N PRO A 31 -1.20 11.97 -27.83
CA PRO A 31 -1.73 10.60 -27.97
C PRO A 31 -1.61 9.99 -29.38
N SER A 32 -1.59 10.82 -30.43
CA SER A 32 -1.51 10.36 -31.82
C SER A 32 -0.14 9.82 -32.25
N LEU A 33 0.96 10.17 -31.57
CA LEU A 33 2.32 9.74 -31.97
C LEU A 33 2.65 8.32 -31.51
N GLN A 34 2.12 7.91 -30.36
CA GLN A 34 2.39 6.59 -29.79
C GLN A 34 1.80 5.47 -30.65
N SER A 35 0.61 5.66 -31.22
CA SER A 35 -0.05 4.63 -32.04
C SER A 35 0.69 4.38 -33.36
N SER A 36 1.21 5.42 -34.00
CA SER A 36 2.03 5.31 -35.22
C SER A 36 3.35 4.61 -34.95
N GLU A 37 4.03 4.98 -33.85
CA GLU A 37 5.32 4.38 -33.49
C GLU A 37 5.18 2.90 -33.15
N LEU A 38 4.18 2.53 -32.35
CA LEU A 38 3.87 1.13 -32.06
C LEU A 38 3.54 0.34 -33.34
N THR A 39 2.80 0.96 -34.27
CA THR A 39 2.46 0.32 -35.54
C THR A 39 3.70 0.03 -36.37
N GLU A 40 4.64 0.97 -36.45
CA GLU A 40 5.90 0.80 -37.18
C GLU A 40 6.80 -0.25 -36.53
N GLN A 41 6.98 -0.20 -35.21
CA GLN A 41 7.84 -1.14 -34.48
C GLN A 41 7.31 -2.58 -34.53
N LEU A 42 5.99 -2.77 -34.47
CA LEU A 42 5.38 -4.09 -34.60
C LEU A 42 5.44 -4.59 -36.04
N THR A 43 5.15 -3.73 -37.03
CA THR A 43 5.18 -4.12 -38.46
C THR A 43 6.60 -4.44 -38.93
N SER A 44 7.61 -3.75 -38.40
CA SER A 44 9.02 -4.01 -38.69
C SER A 44 9.64 -5.13 -37.85
N GLY A 45 8.90 -5.67 -36.87
CA GLY A 45 9.40 -6.72 -35.97
C GLY A 45 10.56 -6.25 -35.07
N SER A 46 10.65 -4.96 -34.81
CA SER A 46 11.66 -4.36 -33.92
C SER A 46 11.19 -4.23 -32.47
N TYR A 47 9.89 -4.37 -32.22
CA TYR A 47 9.31 -4.25 -30.89
C TYR A 47 9.72 -5.40 -29.96
N SER A 48 10.22 -5.08 -28.76
CA SER A 48 10.61 -6.05 -27.74
C SER A 48 9.73 -5.95 -26.48
N CYS A 49 9.39 -7.11 -25.92
CA CYS A 49 8.64 -7.23 -24.68
C CYS A 49 9.56 -6.88 -23.49
N MET A 50 9.20 -5.90 -22.66
CA MET A 50 10.06 -5.46 -21.55
C MET A 50 10.18 -6.46 -20.39
N VAL A 51 9.37 -7.54 -20.37
CA VAL A 51 9.43 -8.56 -19.32
C VAL A 51 10.49 -9.63 -19.64
N CYS A 52 10.57 -10.08 -20.88
CA CYS A 52 11.56 -11.09 -21.32
C CYS A 52 12.69 -10.51 -22.17
N CYS A 53 12.59 -9.26 -22.59
CA CYS A 53 13.49 -8.58 -23.53
C CYS A 53 13.56 -9.22 -24.94
N ASP A 54 12.64 -10.14 -25.27
CA ASP A 54 12.54 -10.77 -26.60
C ASP A 54 11.61 -10.01 -27.55
N ARG A 55 11.83 -10.18 -28.85
CA ARG A 55 11.00 -9.58 -29.90
C ARG A 55 9.60 -10.20 -29.92
N VAL A 56 8.58 -9.34 -30.06
CA VAL A 56 7.19 -9.75 -30.24
C VAL A 56 6.93 -10.02 -31.72
N ARG A 57 6.56 -11.26 -32.06
CA ARG A 57 6.31 -11.72 -33.44
C ARG A 57 4.82 -11.81 -33.72
N ASP A 58 4.41 -11.72 -34.99
CA ASP A 58 3.01 -11.82 -35.43
C ASP A 58 2.25 -13.07 -34.94
N ARG A 59 2.97 -14.17 -34.72
CA ARG A 59 2.40 -15.44 -34.24
C ARG A 59 2.23 -15.51 -32.73
N ASP A 60 2.84 -14.58 -31.99
CA ASP A 60 2.83 -14.60 -30.54
C ASP A 60 1.47 -14.14 -30.01
N ALA A 61 1.02 -14.79 -28.94
CA ALA A 61 -0.11 -14.30 -28.16
C ALA A 61 0.34 -13.10 -27.32
N VAL A 62 -0.32 -11.96 -27.48
CA VAL A 62 0.06 -10.70 -26.83
C VAL A 62 -1.05 -10.10 -25.98
N TRP A 63 -0.66 -9.26 -25.04
CA TRP A 63 -1.54 -8.41 -24.27
C TRP A 63 -1.07 -6.96 -24.37
N SER A 64 -2.01 -6.02 -24.47
CA SER A 64 -1.71 -4.58 -24.47
C SER A 64 -2.36 -3.90 -23.27
N CYS A 65 -1.60 -3.05 -22.58
CA CYS A 65 -2.12 -2.32 -21.43
C CYS A 65 -3.19 -1.30 -21.88
N LYS A 66 -4.30 -1.21 -21.14
CA LYS A 66 -5.39 -0.27 -21.48
C LYS A 66 -5.03 1.19 -21.22
N GLU A 67 -4.07 1.43 -20.32
CA GLU A 67 -3.65 2.75 -19.87
C GLU A 67 -2.44 3.27 -20.65
N CYS A 68 -1.33 2.51 -20.66
CA CYS A 68 -0.10 2.94 -21.32
C CYS A 68 0.13 2.33 -22.71
N HIS A 69 -0.74 1.43 -23.16
CA HIS A 69 -0.73 0.82 -24.49
C HIS A 69 0.52 0.05 -24.92
N HIS A 70 1.46 -0.22 -23.99
CA HIS A 70 2.59 -1.11 -24.26
C HIS A 70 2.11 -2.55 -24.47
N VAL A 71 2.81 -3.28 -25.34
CA VAL A 71 2.50 -4.65 -25.76
C VAL A 71 3.45 -5.62 -25.06
N PHE A 72 2.94 -6.74 -24.59
CA PHE A 72 3.70 -7.78 -23.90
C PHE A 72 3.25 -9.14 -24.39
N HIS A 73 4.11 -10.16 -24.28
CA HIS A 73 3.66 -11.55 -24.45
C HIS A 73 2.63 -11.90 -23.37
N LEU A 74 1.56 -12.59 -23.75
CA LEU A 74 0.49 -13.00 -22.83
C LEU A 74 1.03 -13.89 -21.70
N GLY A 75 1.95 -14.80 -22.01
CA GLY A 75 2.60 -15.64 -21.01
C GLY A 75 3.51 -14.85 -20.05
N CYS A 76 4.18 -13.81 -20.54
CA CYS A 76 5.03 -12.95 -19.72
C CYS A 76 4.21 -12.12 -18.74
N ILE A 77 3.11 -11.53 -19.20
CA ILE A 77 2.26 -10.72 -18.32
C ILE A 77 1.53 -11.57 -17.29
N GLY A 78 1.13 -12.80 -17.64
CA GLY A 78 0.54 -13.74 -16.68
C GLY A 78 1.51 -14.11 -15.54
N LYS A 79 2.78 -14.35 -15.87
CA LYS A 79 3.83 -14.60 -14.86
C LYS A 79 4.14 -13.35 -14.03
N TRP A 80 4.18 -12.18 -14.68
CA TRP A 80 4.41 -10.91 -14.00
C TRP A 80 3.31 -10.60 -12.99
N ALA A 81 2.04 -10.76 -13.37
CA ALA A 81 0.90 -10.48 -12.50
C ALA A 81 0.82 -11.39 -11.26
N ALA A 82 1.43 -12.58 -11.32
CA ALA A 82 1.58 -13.48 -10.18
C ALA A 82 2.84 -13.19 -9.33
N ALA A 83 3.74 -12.33 -9.81
CA ALA A 83 4.96 -11.98 -9.11
C ALA A 83 4.66 -11.02 -7.94
N PRO A 84 5.30 -11.20 -6.77
CA PRO A 84 5.10 -10.33 -5.61
C PRO A 84 5.35 -8.84 -5.92
N ALA A 85 6.33 -8.56 -6.79
CA ALA A 85 6.68 -7.20 -7.23
C ALA A 85 5.57 -6.48 -8.01
N SER A 86 4.56 -7.21 -8.50
CA SER A 86 3.43 -6.63 -9.22
C SER A 86 2.22 -6.38 -8.34
N LEU A 87 2.14 -6.93 -7.12
CA LEU A 87 0.94 -6.83 -6.28
C LEU A 87 0.77 -5.41 -5.74
N VAL A 88 -0.47 -4.91 -5.73
CA VAL A 88 -0.79 -3.57 -5.21
C VAL A 88 -0.67 -3.52 -3.69
N SER A 89 -0.94 -4.65 -3.03
CA SER A 89 -0.86 -4.83 -1.57
C SER A 89 -0.51 -6.28 -1.24
N GLU A 90 0.36 -6.47 -0.24
CA GLU A 90 0.79 -7.79 0.23
C GLU A 90 -0.22 -8.45 1.19
N LYS A 91 -1.26 -7.71 1.62
CA LYS A 91 -2.18 -8.12 2.69
C LYS A 91 -3.51 -8.69 2.18
N GLU A 92 -3.91 -8.42 0.95
CA GLU A 92 -5.16 -8.89 0.35
C GLU A 92 -4.94 -9.23 -1.14
N PRO A 93 -5.09 -10.50 -1.57
CA PRO A 93 -4.87 -10.92 -2.96
C PRO A 93 -5.94 -10.43 -3.96
N SER A 94 -6.88 -9.60 -3.52
CA SER A 94 -8.01 -9.07 -4.31
C SER A 94 -7.79 -7.66 -4.86
N GLU A 95 -6.71 -6.96 -4.49
CA GLU A 95 -6.44 -5.56 -4.91
C GLU A 95 -5.69 -5.42 -6.26
N GLY A 96 -5.56 -6.52 -7.03
CA GLY A 96 -5.02 -6.48 -8.39
C GLY A 96 -3.49 -6.43 -8.49
N TRP A 97 -3.00 -6.23 -9.71
CA TRP A 97 -1.58 -6.24 -10.08
C TRP A 97 -1.21 -5.01 -10.91
N ARG A 98 0.07 -4.63 -10.91
CA ARG A 98 0.59 -3.42 -11.54
C ARG A 98 1.25 -3.72 -12.87
N CYS A 99 0.92 -2.93 -13.90
CA CYS A 99 1.55 -3.04 -15.21
C CYS A 99 3.08 -2.78 -15.13
N PRO A 100 3.94 -3.60 -15.76
CA PRO A 100 5.39 -3.39 -15.76
C PRO A 100 5.83 -2.03 -16.30
N ALA A 101 5.09 -1.49 -17.27
CA ALA A 101 5.44 -0.23 -17.93
C ALA A 101 5.00 1.02 -17.15
N CYS A 102 3.75 1.06 -16.69
CA CYS A 102 3.15 2.27 -16.12
C CYS A 102 2.75 2.15 -14.65
N GLN A 103 2.94 0.98 -14.04
CA GLN A 103 2.57 0.66 -12.65
C GLN A 103 1.10 0.88 -12.28
N ASN A 104 0.23 1.14 -13.26
CA ASN A 104 -1.20 1.30 -13.05
C ASN A 104 -1.80 -0.04 -12.59
N PRO A 105 -2.63 -0.03 -11.52
CA PRO A 105 -3.25 -1.24 -11.00
C PRO A 105 -4.31 -1.79 -11.97
N SER A 106 -4.44 -3.11 -12.01
CA SER A 106 -5.41 -3.86 -12.81
C SER A 106 -5.90 -5.05 -12.00
N ASP A 107 -7.22 -5.18 -11.85
CA ASP A 107 -7.81 -6.23 -11.02
C ASP A 107 -7.86 -7.59 -11.74
N VAL A 108 -7.77 -7.59 -13.07
CA VAL A 108 -7.92 -8.80 -13.89
C VAL A 108 -6.58 -9.20 -14.50
N VAL A 109 -6.14 -10.42 -14.24
CA VAL A 109 -4.99 -11.03 -14.92
C VAL A 109 -5.39 -11.45 -16.33
N PRO A 110 -4.70 -10.99 -17.40
CA PRO A 110 -5.07 -11.32 -18.76
C PRO A 110 -4.74 -12.78 -19.09
N THR A 111 -5.76 -13.57 -19.41
CA THR A 111 -5.60 -14.98 -19.85
C THR A 111 -5.98 -15.20 -21.31
N VAL A 112 -6.62 -14.21 -21.94
CA VAL A 112 -7.17 -14.33 -23.30
C VAL A 112 -6.44 -13.39 -24.23
N TYR A 113 -5.90 -13.94 -25.32
CA TYR A 113 -5.32 -13.16 -26.40
C TYR A 113 -6.43 -12.51 -27.23
N LYS A 114 -6.48 -11.18 -27.24
CA LYS A 114 -7.46 -10.38 -27.99
C LYS A 114 -6.75 -9.34 -28.84
N CYS A 115 -7.37 -8.94 -29.94
CA CYS A 115 -6.92 -7.78 -30.73
C CYS A 115 -7.03 -6.46 -29.93
N TYR A 116 -6.39 -5.39 -30.41
CA TYR A 116 -6.35 -4.10 -29.70
C TYR A 116 -7.71 -3.43 -29.44
N CYS A 117 -8.73 -3.72 -30.26
CA CYS A 117 -10.09 -3.23 -30.04
C CYS A 117 -10.94 -4.17 -29.15
N GLY A 118 -10.44 -5.37 -28.84
CA GLY A 118 -11.11 -6.36 -28.00
C GLY A 118 -12.23 -7.16 -28.66
N LYS A 119 -12.58 -6.88 -29.93
CA LYS A 119 -13.69 -7.52 -30.66
C LYS A 119 -13.40 -8.97 -31.04
N LEU A 120 -12.18 -9.26 -31.47
CA LEU A 120 -11.74 -10.59 -31.91
C LEU A 120 -10.78 -11.20 -30.87
N ILE A 121 -11.06 -12.46 -30.51
CA ILE A 121 -10.17 -13.33 -29.72
C ILE A 121 -9.28 -14.10 -30.71
N ASN A 122 -7.99 -14.24 -30.39
CA ASN A 122 -6.99 -14.91 -31.23
C ASN A 122 -6.99 -14.39 -32.69
N PRO A 123 -6.62 -13.11 -32.92
CA PRO A 123 -6.52 -12.58 -34.28
C PRO A 123 -5.54 -13.42 -35.11
N ARG A 124 -5.88 -13.62 -36.39
CA ARG A 124 -5.06 -14.41 -37.31
C ARG A 124 -3.72 -13.69 -37.55
N PRO A 125 -2.59 -14.41 -37.61
CA PRO A 125 -1.33 -13.83 -38.04
C PRO A 125 -1.47 -13.24 -39.45
N ARG A 126 -0.78 -12.12 -39.70
CA ARG A 126 -0.81 -11.42 -40.98
C ARG A 126 -0.39 -12.36 -42.12
N ALA A 127 -1.16 -12.41 -43.22
CA ALA A 127 -0.75 -13.13 -44.42
C ALA A 127 0.35 -12.37 -45.17
N ARG A 128 1.20 -13.09 -45.92
CA ARG A 128 2.28 -12.48 -46.70
C ARG A 128 1.69 -11.45 -47.69
N GLY A 129 2.05 -10.17 -47.53
CA GLY A 129 1.62 -9.07 -48.41
C GLY A 129 0.40 -8.27 -47.93
N GLU A 130 -0.24 -8.67 -46.83
CA GLU A 130 -1.35 -7.90 -46.24
C GLU A 130 -0.80 -6.69 -45.46
N LEU A 131 -1.50 -5.55 -45.44
CA LEU A 131 -1.03 -4.29 -44.81
C LEU A 131 -1.57 -4.04 -43.38
N THR A 132 -2.24 -5.02 -42.76
CA THR A 132 -2.95 -4.91 -41.47
C THR A 132 -2.02 -5.03 -40.25
N VAL A 133 -2.02 -4.08 -39.31
CA VAL A 133 -1.05 -4.10 -38.18
C VAL A 133 -1.04 -5.46 -37.46
N PRO A 134 0.12 -6.05 -37.12
CA PRO A 134 0.18 -7.31 -36.38
C PRO A 134 -0.70 -7.30 -35.13
N HIS A 135 -1.33 -8.44 -34.82
CA HIS A 135 -2.24 -8.60 -33.69
C HIS A 135 -3.53 -7.73 -33.73
N SER A 136 -3.80 -7.06 -34.85
CA SER A 136 -5.08 -6.38 -35.10
C SER A 136 -6.11 -7.34 -35.72
N CYS A 137 -7.40 -6.97 -35.68
CA CYS A 137 -8.46 -7.78 -36.31
C CYS A 137 -8.81 -7.34 -37.75
N GLY A 138 -8.11 -6.36 -38.33
CA GLY A 138 -8.41 -5.82 -39.67
C GLY A 138 -9.68 -4.97 -39.77
N GLU A 139 -10.64 -5.14 -38.86
CA GLU A 139 -11.89 -4.38 -38.82
C GLU A 139 -11.77 -2.97 -38.23
N LEU A 140 -12.81 -2.15 -38.42
CA LEU A 140 -12.94 -0.84 -37.77
C LEU A 140 -12.83 -0.98 -36.24
N CYS A 141 -11.99 -0.14 -35.63
CA CYS A 141 -11.64 -0.15 -34.21
C CYS A 141 -12.88 -0.01 -33.31
N GLY A 142 -13.73 1.00 -33.54
CA GLY A 142 -14.98 1.19 -32.81
C GLY A 142 -14.84 1.50 -31.31
N ARG A 143 -13.62 1.66 -30.78
CA ARG A 143 -13.39 2.12 -29.39
C ARG A 143 -13.99 3.53 -29.22
N SER A 144 -14.61 3.79 -28.06
CA SER A 144 -15.16 5.11 -27.73
C SER A 144 -14.03 6.14 -27.60
N LEU A 145 -14.20 7.29 -28.26
CA LEU A 145 -13.27 8.42 -28.17
C LEU A 145 -13.52 9.29 -26.90
N ALA A 146 -14.50 8.91 -26.07
CA ALA A 146 -14.84 9.56 -24.80
C ALA A 146 -13.73 9.48 -23.73
N ARG A 147 -12.62 8.79 -23.99
CA ARG A 147 -11.52 8.61 -23.02
C ARG A 147 -10.64 9.84 -22.83
N ASN A 148 -10.93 10.95 -23.50
CA ASN A 148 -10.34 12.22 -23.13
C ASN A 148 -11.23 12.88 -22.04
N PRO A 149 -10.74 13.04 -20.80
CA PRO A 149 -11.55 13.49 -19.65
C PRO A 149 -12.24 14.86 -19.84
N LEU A 150 -11.87 15.65 -20.85
CA LEU A 150 -12.42 16.99 -21.11
C LEU A 150 -13.48 17.06 -22.23
N SER A 151 -13.80 15.95 -22.88
CA SER A 151 -14.80 15.93 -23.95
C SER A 151 -15.63 14.66 -23.86
N SER A 152 -16.91 14.82 -23.49
CA SER A 152 -17.95 13.79 -23.60
C SER A 152 -18.27 13.47 -25.07
N CYS A 153 -17.24 13.09 -25.82
CA CYS A 153 -17.31 12.73 -27.21
C CYS A 153 -18.01 11.38 -27.33
N GLN A 154 -19.25 11.37 -27.84
CA GLN A 154 -20.02 10.14 -28.06
C GLN A 154 -19.61 9.41 -29.36
N HIS A 155 -18.60 9.92 -30.09
CA HIS A 155 -18.14 9.35 -31.35
C HIS A 155 -17.26 8.12 -31.15
N LYS A 156 -17.38 7.17 -32.08
CA LYS A 156 -16.57 5.94 -32.12
C LYS A 156 -15.40 6.10 -33.08
N CYS A 157 -14.28 5.44 -32.79
CA CYS A 157 -13.11 5.45 -33.68
C CYS A 157 -13.41 4.73 -35.01
N GLN A 158 -13.20 5.44 -36.13
CA GLN A 158 -13.40 4.94 -37.50
C GLN A 158 -12.09 4.44 -38.16
N LEU A 159 -10.97 4.42 -37.44
CA LEU A 159 -9.75 3.80 -37.95
C LEU A 159 -9.86 2.27 -37.87
N LEU A 160 -9.08 1.57 -38.70
CA LEU A 160 -8.85 0.13 -38.52
C LEU A 160 -8.28 -0.15 -37.13
N CYS A 161 -8.47 -1.38 -36.64
CA CYS A 161 -7.94 -1.81 -35.34
C CYS A 161 -6.43 -1.51 -35.25
N HIS A 162 -6.05 -0.66 -34.31
CA HIS A 162 -4.70 -0.11 -34.21
C HIS A 162 -4.15 -0.26 -32.77
N PRO A 163 -2.83 -0.41 -32.58
CA PRO A 163 -2.21 -0.31 -31.27
C PRO A 163 -2.26 1.13 -30.73
N GLY A 164 -2.03 1.33 -29.45
CA GLY A 164 -2.02 2.68 -28.87
C GLY A 164 -3.40 3.28 -28.57
N PRO A 165 -3.41 4.53 -28.05
CA PRO A 165 -4.63 5.29 -27.81
C PRO A 165 -5.25 5.75 -29.14
N CYS A 166 -6.56 5.96 -29.16
CA CYS A 166 -7.24 6.48 -30.34
C CYS A 166 -6.91 7.96 -30.56
N PRO A 167 -6.75 8.41 -31.81
CA PRO A 167 -6.50 9.82 -32.09
C PRO A 167 -7.69 10.68 -31.68
N PRO A 168 -7.46 12.01 -31.49
CA PRO A 168 -8.53 12.95 -31.23
C PRO A 168 -9.63 12.87 -32.29
N CYS A 169 -10.88 13.08 -31.88
CA CYS A 169 -12.03 13.05 -32.78
C CYS A 169 -11.93 14.15 -33.85
N PRO A 170 -11.93 13.81 -35.15
CA PRO A 170 -11.86 14.78 -36.25
C PRO A 170 -13.20 15.47 -36.53
N VAL A 171 -14.31 14.96 -35.95
CA VAL A 171 -15.66 15.47 -36.19
C VAL A 171 -15.79 16.89 -35.68
N THR A 172 -16.27 17.79 -36.53
CA THR A 172 -16.61 19.17 -36.16
C THR A 172 -18.01 19.21 -35.56
N VAL A 173 -18.12 19.81 -34.37
CA VAL A 173 -19.37 20.02 -33.65
C VAL A 173 -19.62 21.51 -33.46
N ASN A 174 -20.88 21.90 -33.46
CA ASN A 174 -21.27 23.26 -33.12
C ASN A 174 -21.25 23.40 -31.59
N ARG A 175 -20.36 24.24 -31.06
CA ARG A 175 -20.35 24.61 -29.65
C ARG A 175 -20.57 26.10 -29.49
N SER A 176 -21.43 26.46 -28.55
CA SER A 176 -21.70 27.85 -28.20
C SER A 176 -20.64 28.40 -27.25
N CYS A 177 -20.34 29.70 -27.30
CA CYS A 177 -19.54 30.39 -26.28
C CYS A 177 -20.04 30.02 -24.87
N PRO A 178 -19.23 30.19 -23.81
CA PRO A 178 -19.68 30.05 -22.42
C PRO A 178 -20.95 30.87 -22.10
N CYS A 179 -21.19 31.93 -22.88
CA CYS A 179 -22.36 32.81 -22.81
C CYS A 179 -23.60 32.38 -23.62
N GLY A 180 -23.53 31.33 -24.46
CA GLY A 180 -24.60 30.90 -25.36
C GLY A 180 -24.85 31.74 -26.62
N ARG A 181 -24.34 32.98 -26.71
CA ARG A 181 -24.66 33.96 -27.78
C ARG A 181 -24.08 33.65 -29.17
N GLN A 182 -22.81 33.21 -29.26
CA GLN A 182 -22.17 32.86 -30.53
C GLN A 182 -21.92 31.35 -30.61
N LYS A 183 -22.09 30.76 -31.79
CA LYS A 183 -21.81 29.36 -32.08
C LYS A 183 -20.56 29.27 -32.95
N TYR A 184 -19.61 28.42 -32.56
CA TYR A 184 -18.39 28.14 -33.31
C TYR A 184 -18.39 26.69 -33.81
N GLN A 185 -17.92 26.48 -35.03
CA GLN A 185 -17.58 25.16 -35.54
C GLN A 185 -16.20 24.78 -35.01
N VAL A 186 -16.15 23.87 -34.05
CA VAL A 186 -14.90 23.40 -33.44
C VAL A 186 -14.78 21.89 -33.58
N ARG A 187 -13.56 21.38 -33.70
CA ARG A 187 -13.33 19.92 -33.62
C ARG A 187 -13.74 19.43 -32.24
N CYS A 188 -14.44 18.31 -32.18
CA CYS A 188 -14.94 17.71 -30.95
C CYS A 188 -13.82 17.39 -29.96
N SER A 189 -12.58 17.19 -30.45
CA SER A 189 -11.39 16.96 -29.63
C SER A 189 -10.81 18.20 -28.95
N LYS A 190 -11.28 19.41 -29.28
CA LYS A 190 -10.78 20.64 -28.67
C LYS A 190 -11.44 20.80 -27.29
N GLY A 191 -10.67 20.49 -26.24
CA GLY A 191 -11.08 20.61 -24.83
C GLY A 191 -11.23 22.06 -24.39
N GLU A 192 -12.26 22.27 -23.56
CA GLU A 192 -12.67 23.36 -22.65
C GLU A 192 -12.48 24.85 -22.99
N GLU A 193 -11.52 25.29 -23.80
CA GLU A 193 -11.33 26.71 -24.09
C GLU A 193 -12.05 27.10 -25.38
N LEU A 194 -13.39 27.16 -25.29
CA LEU A 194 -14.15 27.89 -26.28
C LEU A 194 -13.81 29.38 -26.15
N PRO A 195 -13.45 30.05 -27.25
CA PRO A 195 -13.14 31.48 -27.21
C PRO A 195 -14.29 32.27 -26.58
N SER A 196 -13.95 33.23 -25.73
CA SER A 196 -14.88 34.26 -25.33
C SER A 196 -15.27 35.07 -26.57
N CYS A 197 -16.58 35.30 -26.77
CA CYS A 197 -17.07 36.05 -27.93
C CYS A 197 -16.79 37.57 -27.85
N GLY A 198 -16.14 38.04 -26.78
CA GLY A 198 -15.85 39.46 -26.53
C GLY A 198 -17.08 40.30 -26.14
N SER A 199 -18.31 39.82 -26.37
CA SER A 199 -19.54 40.52 -25.94
C SER A 199 -19.74 40.42 -24.43
N GLU A 200 -20.55 41.33 -23.86
CA GLU A 200 -20.99 41.23 -22.46
C GLU A 200 -21.63 39.86 -22.19
N CYS A 201 -21.35 39.27 -21.02
CA CYS A 201 -21.76 37.91 -20.70
C CYS A 201 -23.29 37.78 -20.63
N GLY A 202 -23.96 38.73 -19.96
CA GLY A 202 -25.42 38.79 -19.83
C GLY A 202 -26.08 37.63 -19.08
N ARG A 203 -25.30 36.67 -18.57
CA ARG A 203 -25.80 35.62 -17.66
C ARG A 203 -26.28 36.26 -16.36
N ARG A 204 -27.39 35.76 -15.80
CA ARG A 204 -27.84 36.17 -14.47
C ARG A 204 -26.77 35.81 -13.44
N LEU A 205 -26.40 36.78 -12.61
CA LEU A 205 -25.53 36.54 -11.46
C LEU A 205 -26.24 35.64 -10.44
N LYS A 206 -25.50 35.07 -9.48
CA LYS A 206 -26.08 34.21 -8.44
C LYS A 206 -27.23 34.87 -7.65
N CYS A 207 -27.26 36.21 -7.60
CA CYS A 207 -28.32 36.97 -6.96
C CYS A 207 -29.67 36.97 -7.70
N GLY A 208 -29.76 36.42 -8.92
CA GLY A 208 -31.01 36.25 -9.67
C GLY A 208 -31.64 37.54 -10.24
N ARG A 209 -31.24 38.72 -9.76
CA ARG A 209 -31.78 40.04 -10.15
C ARG A 209 -30.89 40.81 -11.13
N HIS A 210 -29.57 40.63 -11.05
CA HIS A 210 -28.60 41.37 -11.87
C HIS A 210 -27.94 40.50 -12.94
N HIS A 211 -27.55 41.12 -14.05
CA HIS A 211 -26.89 40.47 -15.18
C HIS A 211 -25.38 40.74 -15.15
N CYS A 212 -24.57 39.77 -15.55
CA CYS A 212 -23.13 39.92 -15.64
C CYS A 212 -22.74 40.87 -16.79
N THR A 213 -22.14 42.01 -16.44
CA THR A 213 -21.62 43.02 -17.38
C THR A 213 -20.17 42.75 -17.81
N GLN A 214 -19.51 41.73 -17.25
CA GLN A 214 -18.17 41.36 -17.67
C GLN A 214 -18.19 40.84 -19.12
N SER A 215 -17.07 41.02 -19.83
CA SER A 215 -16.85 40.35 -21.12
C SER A 215 -17.03 38.84 -20.96
N CYS A 216 -17.53 38.17 -22.00
CA CYS A 216 -17.72 36.72 -22.01
C CYS A 216 -16.50 36.02 -21.40
N HIS A 217 -16.73 35.23 -20.36
CA HIS A 217 -15.67 34.56 -19.61
C HIS A 217 -16.05 33.08 -19.42
N SER A 218 -15.05 32.25 -19.23
CA SER A 218 -15.23 30.84 -18.85
C SER A 218 -15.50 30.75 -17.35
N GLY A 219 -16.31 29.78 -16.91
CA GLY A 219 -16.68 29.61 -15.50
C GLY A 219 -17.98 30.30 -15.07
N SER A 220 -18.31 30.19 -13.78
CA SER A 220 -19.45 30.85 -13.14
C SER A 220 -19.21 32.36 -13.02
N CYS A 221 -20.27 33.16 -13.15
CA CYS A 221 -20.16 34.60 -12.92
C CYS A 221 -19.88 34.86 -11.43
N GLY A 222 -19.03 35.85 -11.14
CA GLY A 222 -18.70 36.28 -9.78
C GLY A 222 -19.91 36.78 -9.00
N ASP A 223 -19.70 37.10 -7.73
CA ASP A 223 -20.76 37.59 -6.85
C ASP A 223 -21.16 39.04 -7.23
N CYS A 224 -22.38 39.44 -6.89
CA CYS A 224 -22.92 40.72 -7.31
C CYS A 224 -22.37 41.86 -6.44
N THR A 225 -21.86 42.94 -7.06
CA THR A 225 -21.28 44.10 -6.37
C THR A 225 -22.25 45.28 -6.21
N MET A 226 -23.51 45.13 -6.63
CA MET A 226 -24.52 46.19 -6.50
C MET A 226 -25.04 46.29 -5.06
N MET A 227 -25.15 47.52 -4.55
CA MET A 227 -25.72 47.82 -3.24
C MET A 227 -27.24 47.85 -3.30
N LEU A 228 -27.90 47.23 -2.32
CA LEU A 228 -29.36 47.24 -2.12
C LEU A 228 -29.69 47.93 -0.79
N THR A 229 -30.66 48.85 -0.82
CA THR A 229 -31.18 49.50 0.39
C THR A 229 -32.31 48.66 1.00
N GLN A 230 -32.05 48.00 2.12
CA GLN A 230 -33.04 47.23 2.87
C GLN A 230 -33.67 48.09 3.95
N HIS A 231 -35.00 48.03 4.08
CA HIS A 231 -35.74 48.75 5.11
C HIS A 231 -36.07 47.82 6.27
N CYS A 232 -36.05 48.27 7.52
CA CYS A 232 -36.47 47.42 8.63
C CYS A 232 -37.93 46.95 8.46
N HIS A 233 -38.30 45.73 8.87
CA HIS A 233 -39.72 45.34 8.97
C HIS A 233 -40.52 46.30 9.88
N CYS A 234 -39.83 46.96 10.81
CA CYS A 234 -40.34 48.00 11.70
C CYS A 234 -40.38 49.42 11.10
N GLY A 235 -39.78 49.65 9.93
CA GLY A 235 -39.70 50.96 9.27
C GLY A 235 -38.76 52.00 9.91
N ARG A 236 -38.12 51.70 11.05
CA ARG A 236 -37.33 52.68 11.83
C ARG A 236 -35.91 52.92 11.32
N SER A 237 -35.36 51.99 10.56
CA SER A 237 -33.98 52.05 10.07
C SER A 237 -33.88 51.43 8.68
N HIS A 238 -32.90 51.87 7.90
CA HIS A 238 -32.52 51.24 6.64
C HIS A 238 -31.02 50.92 6.69
N ARG A 239 -30.60 49.93 5.91
CA ARG A 239 -29.19 49.58 5.72
C ARG A 239 -28.90 49.35 4.25
N GLU A 240 -27.68 49.63 3.83
CA GLU A 240 -27.19 49.29 2.50
C GLU A 240 -26.37 48.00 2.60
N VAL A 241 -26.75 46.98 1.84
CA VAL A 241 -26.06 45.68 1.80
C VAL A 241 -25.71 45.31 0.38
N VAL A 242 -24.65 44.53 0.22
CA VAL A 242 -24.25 44.00 -1.09
C VAL A 242 -25.26 42.91 -1.49
N CYS A 243 -25.73 42.97 -2.73
CA CYS A 243 -26.71 42.04 -3.25
C CYS A 243 -26.20 40.58 -3.21
N GLY A 244 -26.82 39.74 -2.36
CA GLY A 244 -26.51 38.31 -2.22
C GLY A 244 -25.67 37.91 -0.99
N GLU A 245 -25.34 38.85 -0.08
CA GLU A 245 -24.75 38.51 1.23
C GLU A 245 -25.78 37.95 2.23
N THR A 246 -27.03 38.39 2.12
CA THR A 246 -28.15 37.83 2.87
C THR A 246 -28.78 36.73 2.01
N GLY A 247 -28.94 35.55 2.59
CA GLY A 247 -29.24 34.32 1.86
C GLY A 247 -30.72 34.16 1.48
N GLU A 248 -30.89 33.41 0.38
CA GLU A 248 -32.11 32.82 -0.16
C GLU A 248 -33.12 33.74 -0.88
N GLU A 249 -33.74 33.11 -1.87
CA GLU A 249 -34.44 33.72 -2.98
C GLU A 249 -35.65 34.56 -2.52
N GLY A 250 -35.61 35.87 -2.77
CA GLY A 250 -36.83 36.62 -3.10
C GLY A 250 -37.39 37.61 -2.08
N GLU A 251 -37.04 37.58 -0.79
CA GLU A 251 -37.75 38.36 0.25
C GLU A 251 -36.95 39.48 0.94
N GLU A 252 -35.88 39.97 0.32
CA GLU A 252 -34.88 40.78 1.03
C GLU A 252 -34.96 42.30 0.84
N GLU A 253 -36.14 42.88 0.55
CA GLU A 253 -36.26 44.36 0.64
C GLU A 253 -36.37 44.84 2.09
N ARG A 254 -36.62 43.91 3.02
CA ARG A 254 -36.75 44.21 4.44
C ARG A 254 -35.93 43.31 5.34
N TYR A 255 -35.43 43.86 6.44
CA TYR A 255 -34.62 43.14 7.43
C TYR A 255 -35.16 43.31 8.85
N GLY A 256 -34.88 42.33 9.72
CA GLY A 256 -35.14 42.43 11.15
C GLY A 256 -34.01 43.17 11.85
N CYS A 257 -34.27 44.36 12.43
CA CYS A 257 -33.25 45.14 13.13
C CYS A 257 -32.87 44.60 14.52
N SER A 258 -33.31 43.39 14.88
CA SER A 258 -33.15 42.73 16.19
C SER A 258 -33.71 43.47 17.42
N LEU A 259 -34.18 44.70 17.26
CA LEU A 259 -34.94 45.41 18.30
C LEU A 259 -36.27 44.70 18.55
N VAL A 260 -36.76 44.82 19.79
CA VAL A 260 -38.10 44.34 20.16
C VAL A 260 -39.15 45.00 19.25
N CYS A 261 -40.03 44.17 18.69
CA CYS A 261 -41.04 44.53 17.71
C CYS A 261 -41.97 45.64 18.24
N GLY A 262 -42.47 45.49 19.47
CA GLY A 262 -43.24 46.51 20.17
C GLY A 262 -44.60 46.87 19.56
N ARG A 263 -45.06 46.14 18.53
CA ARG A 263 -46.41 46.27 17.97
C ARG A 263 -47.44 45.66 18.93
N GLU A 264 -48.62 46.25 19.01
CA GLU A 264 -49.74 45.69 19.77
C GLU A 264 -50.14 44.33 19.17
N LEU A 265 -50.20 43.29 20.01
CA LEU A 265 -50.73 42.00 19.61
C LEU A 265 -52.22 42.13 19.30
N ASN A 266 -52.79 41.16 18.57
CA ASN A 266 -54.21 41.14 18.20
C ASN A 266 -55.21 41.23 19.37
N CYS A 267 -54.73 41.12 20.62
CA CYS A 267 -55.52 41.29 21.83
C CYS A 267 -55.66 42.75 22.30
N GLY A 268 -54.93 43.70 21.72
CA GLY A 268 -54.94 45.12 22.10
C GLY A 268 -54.33 45.46 23.46
N ASN A 269 -53.96 44.46 24.27
CA ASN A 269 -53.48 44.67 25.66
C ASN A 269 -51.99 44.32 25.87
N HIS A 270 -51.36 43.61 24.93
CA HIS A 270 -49.98 43.14 25.06
C HIS A 270 -49.13 43.62 23.88
N LEU A 271 -47.88 43.95 24.14
CA LEU A 271 -46.91 44.34 23.13
C LEU A 271 -46.09 43.12 22.68
N CYS A 272 -45.73 43.07 21.40
CA CYS A 272 -44.90 42.02 20.85
C CYS A 272 -43.46 42.11 21.37
N GLU A 273 -43.07 41.18 22.24
CA GLU A 273 -41.71 41.07 22.81
C GLU A 273 -40.70 40.38 21.87
N LEU A 274 -41.15 39.86 20.73
CA LEU A 274 -40.27 39.22 19.77
C LEU A 274 -39.33 40.24 19.12
N SER A 275 -38.17 39.76 18.66
CA SER A 275 -37.31 40.54 17.79
C SER A 275 -38.05 40.91 16.49
N CYS A 276 -37.62 42.02 15.87
CA CYS A 276 -38.24 42.55 14.66
C CYS A 276 -38.43 41.46 13.59
N HIS A 277 -39.69 41.17 13.27
CA HIS A 277 -40.12 40.09 12.40
C HIS A 277 -41.10 40.62 11.32
N PRO A 278 -41.30 39.90 10.20
CA PRO A 278 -42.29 40.27 9.19
C PRO A 278 -43.72 40.29 9.77
N ALA A 279 -44.54 41.26 9.34
CA ALA A 279 -45.94 41.33 9.76
C ALA A 279 -46.75 40.16 9.16
N PRO A 280 -47.82 39.67 9.82
CA PRO A 280 -48.40 40.13 11.10
C PRO A 280 -47.70 39.55 12.35
N CYS A 281 -47.93 40.17 13.51
CA CYS A 281 -47.49 39.63 14.81
C CYS A 281 -48.24 38.36 15.18
N PRO A 282 -47.59 37.39 15.86
CA PRO A 282 -48.28 36.21 16.35
C PRO A 282 -49.38 36.61 17.34
N PRO A 283 -50.47 35.82 17.44
CA PRO A 283 -51.55 36.11 18.37
C PRO A 283 -51.06 36.05 19.83
N CYS A 284 -51.73 36.79 20.72
CA CYS A 284 -51.37 36.79 22.14
C CYS A 284 -51.52 35.38 22.76
N PRO A 285 -50.49 34.85 23.44
CA PRO A 285 -50.51 33.48 23.98
C PRO A 285 -51.52 33.30 25.12
N LEU A 286 -52.00 34.39 25.71
CA LEU A 286 -52.96 34.40 26.82
C LEU A 286 -54.42 34.52 26.37
N LEU A 287 -54.70 34.57 25.06
CA LEU A 287 -56.07 34.63 24.55
C LEU A 287 -56.90 33.44 25.05
N PRO A 288 -58.18 33.64 25.43
CA PRO A 288 -59.08 32.56 25.82
C PRO A 288 -59.23 31.44 24.77
N ALA A 289 -59.13 31.78 23.48
CA ALA A 289 -59.16 30.79 22.39
C ALA A 289 -57.95 29.84 22.37
N HIS A 290 -56.80 30.27 22.92
CA HIS A 290 -55.55 29.50 22.92
C HIS A 290 -55.30 28.79 24.25
N VAL A 291 -55.77 29.36 25.36
CA VAL A 291 -55.66 28.76 26.69
C VAL A 291 -56.98 28.09 27.04
N THR A 292 -57.12 26.81 26.70
CA THR A 292 -58.35 26.02 26.92
C THR A 292 -58.28 25.12 28.15
N ALA A 293 -57.12 25.04 28.81
CA ALA A 293 -56.87 24.18 29.97
C ALA A 293 -56.11 24.93 31.08
N CYS A 294 -56.03 24.33 32.27
CA CYS A 294 -55.17 24.78 33.36
C CYS A 294 -53.74 25.04 32.86
N PRO A 295 -52.92 25.80 33.59
CA PRO A 295 -51.49 25.94 33.29
C PRO A 295 -50.75 24.59 33.18
N CYS A 296 -51.28 23.53 33.80
CA CYS A 296 -50.77 22.17 33.72
C CYS A 296 -51.17 21.37 32.46
N GLY A 297 -52.12 21.84 31.67
CA GLY A 297 -52.72 21.13 30.53
C GLY A 297 -53.66 19.96 30.91
N ALA A 298 -53.68 19.52 32.17
CA ALA A 298 -54.43 18.34 32.59
C ALA A 298 -55.96 18.54 32.61
N THR A 299 -56.45 19.69 33.09
CA THR A 299 -57.89 19.96 33.27
C THR A 299 -58.35 21.03 32.29
N PRO A 300 -59.39 20.82 31.48
CA PRO A 300 -59.98 21.88 30.65
C PRO A 300 -60.60 22.96 31.55
N LEU A 301 -60.52 24.23 31.12
CA LEU A 301 -61.08 25.36 31.87
C LEU A 301 -62.59 25.27 32.04
N SER A 302 -63.29 24.61 31.11
CA SER A 302 -64.74 24.33 31.19
C SER A 302 -65.15 23.47 32.38
N ALA A 303 -64.23 22.72 32.98
CA ALA A 303 -64.47 21.93 34.19
C ALA A 303 -64.06 22.66 35.48
N LEU A 304 -63.38 23.81 35.38
CA LEU A 304 -62.88 24.59 36.52
C LEU A 304 -63.66 25.89 36.75
N LEU A 305 -64.35 26.39 35.73
CA LEU A 305 -65.10 27.63 35.77
C LEU A 305 -66.58 27.34 35.50
N SER A 306 -67.47 27.95 36.28
CA SER A 306 -68.92 27.95 36.02
C SER A 306 -69.23 28.69 34.71
N PRO A 307 -70.37 28.42 34.04
CA PRO A 307 -70.73 29.05 32.76
C PRO A 307 -70.65 30.59 32.77
N ASP A 308 -70.95 31.20 33.92
CA ASP A 308 -70.94 32.66 34.12
C ASP A 308 -69.54 33.27 34.34
N GLN A 309 -68.49 32.43 34.43
CA GLN A 309 -67.13 32.83 34.81
C GLN A 309 -66.10 32.47 33.73
N SER A 310 -66.51 32.48 32.46
CA SER A 310 -65.62 32.24 31.31
C SER A 310 -64.68 33.42 31.06
N ARG A 311 -63.41 33.13 30.71
CA ARG A 311 -62.42 34.16 30.36
C ARG A 311 -62.86 34.88 29.08
N THR A 312 -63.00 36.19 29.15
CA THR A 312 -63.36 37.05 28.01
C THR A 312 -62.15 37.84 27.49
N SER A 313 -61.14 38.02 28.33
CA SER A 313 -59.92 38.77 28.02
C SER A 313 -58.65 37.97 28.34
N CYS A 314 -57.55 38.34 27.68
CA CYS A 314 -56.22 37.81 27.98
C CYS A 314 -55.67 38.25 29.34
N LEU A 315 -56.30 39.23 30.00
CA LEU A 315 -55.95 39.70 31.36
C LEU A 315 -56.60 38.87 32.47
N ASP A 316 -57.59 38.04 32.13
CA ASP A 316 -58.28 37.22 33.12
C ASP A 316 -57.34 36.11 33.63
N PRO A 317 -57.23 35.89 34.95
CA PRO A 317 -56.32 34.89 35.53
C PRO A 317 -56.68 33.48 35.04
N VAL A 318 -55.67 32.64 34.82
CA VAL A 318 -55.87 31.24 34.41
C VAL A 318 -55.96 30.38 35.66
N PRO A 319 -57.12 29.80 35.99
CA PRO A 319 -57.27 29.05 37.24
C PRO A 319 -56.36 27.82 37.27
N THR A 320 -55.71 27.60 38.41
CA THR A 320 -54.95 26.39 38.69
C THR A 320 -55.90 25.26 39.10
N CYS A 321 -55.61 24.03 38.66
CA CYS A 321 -56.38 22.88 39.11
C CYS A 321 -55.77 22.28 40.38
N ASN A 322 -56.57 21.60 41.19
CA ASN A 322 -56.09 20.98 42.43
C ASN A 322 -55.35 19.65 42.19
N ARG A 323 -54.78 19.43 41.00
CA ARG A 323 -54.02 18.23 40.62
C ARG A 323 -52.52 18.54 40.55
N SER A 324 -51.70 17.50 40.61
CA SER A 324 -50.27 17.63 40.35
C SER A 324 -50.02 18.13 38.92
N CYS A 325 -49.02 19.00 38.77
CA CYS A 325 -48.71 19.71 37.53
C CYS A 325 -48.41 18.74 36.39
N GLY A 326 -47.64 17.67 36.64
CA GLY A 326 -47.43 16.59 35.68
C GLY A 326 -46.66 16.98 34.41
N ARG A 327 -46.25 18.25 34.24
CA ARG A 327 -45.42 18.69 33.11
C ARG A 327 -44.08 17.95 33.10
N VAL A 328 -43.62 17.60 31.90
CA VAL A 328 -42.31 16.96 31.68
C VAL A 328 -41.21 17.99 31.91
N LEU A 329 -40.32 17.73 32.86
CA LEU A 329 -39.22 18.63 33.21
C LEU A 329 -38.12 18.58 32.13
N PRO A 330 -37.36 19.68 31.90
CA PRO A 330 -36.27 19.72 30.91
C PRO A 330 -35.18 18.67 31.11
N CYS A 331 -35.00 18.16 32.34
CA CYS A 331 -34.03 17.11 32.64
C CYS A 331 -34.44 15.70 32.14
N SER A 332 -35.70 15.56 31.70
CA SER A 332 -36.28 14.32 31.18
C SER A 332 -35.55 13.85 29.93
N THR A 333 -35.22 12.57 29.89
CA THR A 333 -34.74 11.92 28.66
C THR A 333 -35.83 11.01 28.12
N LYS A 334 -35.76 10.61 26.85
CA LYS A 334 -36.73 9.66 26.25
C LYS A 334 -36.84 8.34 27.02
N ALA A 335 -35.79 7.93 27.73
CA ALA A 335 -35.74 6.69 28.50
C ALA A 335 -36.23 6.84 29.94
N GLU A 336 -36.01 7.99 30.57
CA GLU A 336 -36.41 8.27 31.95
C GLU A 336 -37.07 9.67 32.01
N PRO A 337 -38.40 9.75 31.81
CA PRO A 337 -39.13 11.02 31.90
C PRO A 337 -39.36 11.43 33.37
N HIS A 338 -39.05 12.69 33.67
CA HIS A 338 -39.27 13.28 34.99
C HIS A 338 -40.47 14.24 34.93
N PHE A 339 -41.47 13.99 35.76
CA PHE A 339 -42.67 14.82 35.86
C PHE A 339 -42.62 15.73 37.08
N CYS A 340 -43.16 16.93 36.96
CA CYS A 340 -43.26 17.89 38.06
C CYS A 340 -44.19 17.35 39.18
N PRO A 341 -43.70 17.20 40.43
CA PRO A 341 -44.49 16.69 41.55
C PRO A 341 -45.33 17.77 42.25
N ALA A 342 -45.08 19.06 41.98
CA ALA A 342 -45.80 20.16 42.61
C ALA A 342 -47.27 20.22 42.15
N GLY A 343 -48.13 20.87 42.93
CA GLY A 343 -49.48 21.24 42.51
C GLY A 343 -49.46 22.13 41.26
N CYS A 344 -50.61 22.28 40.58
CA CYS A 344 -50.72 23.18 39.43
C CYS A 344 -50.29 24.60 39.84
N HIS A 345 -49.29 25.13 39.16
CA HIS A 345 -48.70 26.43 39.46
C HIS A 345 -48.52 27.24 38.17
N GLU A 346 -48.42 28.55 38.34
CA GLU A 346 -48.08 29.49 37.28
C GLU A 346 -46.54 29.59 37.17
N GLY A 347 -46.01 29.79 35.97
CA GLY A 347 -44.55 29.91 35.74
C GLY A 347 -43.77 28.59 35.55
N PRO A 348 -42.42 28.67 35.51
CA PRO A 348 -41.54 27.52 35.28
C PRO A 348 -41.56 26.53 36.44
N CYS A 349 -41.45 25.23 36.13
CA CYS A 349 -41.50 24.18 37.16
C CYS A 349 -40.28 24.21 38.09
N PRO A 350 -40.45 23.83 39.37
CA PRO A 350 -39.33 23.75 40.32
C PRO A 350 -38.26 22.76 39.86
N ARG A 351 -37.04 22.94 40.37
CA ARG A 351 -35.89 22.08 40.04
C ARG A 351 -36.18 20.61 40.38
N CYS A 352 -35.69 19.72 39.54
CA CYS A 352 -35.92 18.29 39.70
C CYS A 352 -35.01 17.69 40.78
N GLU A 353 -35.58 17.03 41.80
CA GLU A 353 -34.86 16.30 42.86
C GLU A 353 -34.44 14.86 42.46
N LYS A 354 -34.84 14.39 41.27
CA LYS A 354 -34.53 13.03 40.83
C LYS A 354 -33.11 12.94 40.27
N SER A 355 -32.48 11.76 40.41
CA SER A 355 -31.21 11.44 39.76
C SER A 355 -31.44 10.73 38.42
N ARG A 356 -30.59 11.01 37.44
CA ARG A 356 -30.59 10.33 36.13
C ARG A 356 -29.25 9.67 35.85
N LEU A 357 -29.25 8.64 35.00
CA LEU A 357 -28.02 8.00 34.56
C LEU A 357 -27.37 8.79 33.42
N VAL A 358 -26.20 9.39 33.67
CA VAL A 358 -25.39 10.04 32.63
C VAL A 358 -24.31 9.05 32.16
N ARG A 359 -24.25 8.81 30.86
CA ARG A 359 -23.19 7.96 30.27
C ARG A 359 -21.94 8.80 30.00
N CYS A 360 -20.79 8.20 30.26
CA CYS A 360 -19.50 8.78 29.94
C CYS A 360 -19.33 8.94 28.44
N ARG A 361 -18.60 9.96 28.02
CA ARG A 361 -18.25 10.23 26.62
C ARG A 361 -17.62 9.02 25.90
N CYS A 362 -16.85 8.19 26.61
CA CYS A 362 -16.25 6.97 26.05
C CYS A 362 -17.20 5.74 26.05
N GLY A 363 -18.42 5.86 26.58
CA GLY A 363 -19.44 4.82 26.62
C GLY A 363 -19.21 3.68 27.62
N ARG A 364 -18.10 3.67 28.37
CA ARG A 364 -17.71 2.55 29.26
C ARG A 364 -18.08 2.73 30.74
N GLY A 365 -18.44 3.94 31.14
CA GLY A 365 -18.86 4.27 32.50
C GLY A 365 -20.18 5.01 32.48
N SER A 366 -21.00 4.81 33.50
CA SER A 366 -22.23 5.56 33.69
C SER A 366 -22.38 5.85 35.18
N THR A 367 -22.69 7.10 35.52
CA THR A 367 -22.85 7.54 36.90
C THR A 367 -24.22 8.19 37.05
N ARG A 368 -24.86 7.99 38.21
CA ARG A 368 -26.11 8.66 38.54
C ARG A 368 -25.78 10.07 39.03
N VAL A 369 -26.33 11.07 38.36
CA VAL A 369 -26.16 12.49 38.71
C VAL A 369 -27.53 13.06 39.03
N GLU A 370 -27.61 13.83 40.11
CA GLU A 370 -28.82 14.56 40.48
C GLU A 370 -29.14 15.66 39.47
N CYS A 371 -30.40 15.79 39.09
CA CYS A 371 -30.78 16.71 38.02
C CYS A 371 -30.49 18.18 38.35
N GLN A 372 -30.41 18.54 39.64
CA GLN A 372 -30.07 19.88 40.12
C GLN A 372 -28.64 20.30 39.75
N ASN A 373 -27.74 19.33 39.56
CA ASN A 373 -26.30 19.54 39.35
C ASN A 373 -25.89 19.42 37.88
N LEU A 374 -26.84 19.33 36.94
CA LEU A 374 -26.56 19.16 35.50
C LEU A 374 -26.36 20.47 34.74
N GLU A 375 -26.70 21.62 35.33
CA GLU A 375 -26.48 22.93 34.72
C GLU A 375 -24.98 23.27 34.78
N GLY A 376 -24.27 23.08 33.66
CA GLY A 376 -22.89 23.53 33.47
C GLY A 376 -21.80 22.44 33.41
N ILE A 377 -22.16 21.15 33.52
CA ILE A 377 -21.19 20.06 33.39
C ILE A 377 -21.12 19.63 31.92
N GLY A 378 -20.01 19.98 31.25
CA GLY A 378 -19.65 19.40 29.94
C GLY A 378 -19.56 17.87 30.00
N ASP A 379 -19.50 17.19 28.85
CA ASP A 379 -19.52 15.72 28.73
C ASP A 379 -18.82 14.98 29.89
N PHE A 380 -19.55 14.15 30.64
CA PHE A 380 -18.99 13.37 31.75
C PHE A 380 -17.79 12.52 31.28
N VAL A 381 -16.63 12.71 31.92
CA VAL A 381 -15.37 12.01 31.62
C VAL A 381 -15.06 11.01 32.74
N CYS A 382 -14.79 9.75 32.40
CA CYS A 382 -14.44 8.73 33.40
C CYS A 382 -12.92 8.62 33.60
N ASP A 383 -12.51 8.21 34.79
CA ASP A 383 -11.09 8.01 35.15
C ASP A 383 -10.48 6.67 34.70
N LYS A 384 -11.26 5.83 34.03
CA LYS A 384 -10.81 4.49 33.62
C LYS A 384 -9.81 4.57 32.45
N PRO A 385 -8.64 3.92 32.55
CA PRO A 385 -7.70 3.83 31.43
C PRO A 385 -8.25 2.95 30.31
N CYS A 386 -7.99 3.33 29.06
CA CYS A 386 -8.47 2.57 27.90
C CYS A 386 -7.60 1.33 27.62
N ASN A 387 -8.03 0.12 27.99
CA ASN A 387 -7.26 -1.11 27.69
C ASN A 387 -7.37 -1.65 26.24
N LYS A 388 -7.80 -0.84 25.26
CA LYS A 388 -7.89 -1.29 23.85
C LYS A 388 -6.49 -1.50 23.27
N MET A 389 -6.34 -2.52 22.44
CA MET A 389 -5.08 -2.81 21.76
C MET A 389 -4.79 -1.74 20.70
N LYS A 390 -3.56 -1.22 20.68
CA LYS A 390 -3.10 -0.34 19.59
C LYS A 390 -2.94 -1.14 18.29
N SER A 391 -2.84 -0.43 17.16
CA SER A 391 -2.69 -0.99 15.82
C SER A 391 -1.53 -2.00 15.71
N CYS A 392 -0.45 -1.80 16.49
CA CYS A 392 0.69 -2.71 16.56
C CYS A 392 0.40 -4.11 17.16
N GLY A 393 -0.76 -4.31 17.81
CA GLY A 393 -1.17 -5.60 18.37
C GLY A 393 -0.41 -6.07 19.62
N ARG A 394 0.61 -5.33 20.08
CA ARG A 394 1.39 -5.63 21.28
C ARG A 394 1.18 -4.62 22.42
N HIS A 395 0.97 -3.36 22.08
CA HIS A 395 0.80 -2.29 23.05
C HIS A 395 -0.67 -2.00 23.31
N ARG A 396 -1.03 -1.73 24.56
CA ARG A 396 -2.37 -1.30 24.97
C ARG A 396 -2.40 0.21 25.13
N CYS A 397 -3.56 0.81 24.92
CA CYS A 397 -3.78 2.21 25.28
C CYS A 397 -3.77 2.34 26.82
N ASN A 398 -3.41 3.51 27.32
CA ASN A 398 -3.46 3.83 28.76
C ASN A 398 -4.03 5.24 28.98
N THR A 399 -4.63 5.84 27.95
CA THR A 399 -5.21 7.19 28.03
C THR A 399 -6.53 7.12 28.78
N ARG A 400 -6.72 8.00 29.78
CA ARG A 400 -7.96 8.15 30.54
C ARG A 400 -9.07 8.64 29.60
N CYS A 401 -10.21 7.97 29.59
CA CYS A 401 -11.37 8.32 28.74
C CYS A 401 -11.03 8.50 27.24
N CYS A 402 -10.30 7.56 26.64
CA CYS A 402 -10.00 7.61 25.21
C CYS A 402 -11.25 7.42 24.33
N MET A 403 -11.46 8.34 23.38
CA MET A 403 -12.54 8.28 22.38
C MET A 403 -12.11 7.69 21.04
N ASP A 404 -10.81 7.48 20.84
CA ASP A 404 -10.28 7.10 19.54
C ASP A 404 -10.80 5.71 19.15
N ALA A 405 -11.47 5.64 18.01
CA ALA A 405 -11.90 4.35 17.44
C ALA A 405 -10.66 3.53 17.01
N ASN A 406 -9.64 4.21 16.48
CA ASN A 406 -8.42 3.61 15.99
C ASN A 406 -7.21 4.05 16.82
N HIS A 407 -6.62 3.12 17.56
CA HIS A 407 -5.52 3.41 18.48
C HIS A 407 -4.17 3.24 17.77
N GLN A 408 -3.58 4.30 17.24
CA GLN A 408 -2.27 4.23 16.59
C GLN A 408 -1.12 4.03 17.59
N CYS A 409 -0.16 3.17 17.26
CA CYS A 409 1.06 3.02 18.05
C CYS A 409 2.18 3.91 17.51
N THR A 410 2.64 4.87 18.32
CA THR A 410 3.72 5.81 17.95
C THR A 410 5.12 5.32 18.35
N LEU A 411 5.23 4.18 19.04
CA LEU A 411 6.53 3.60 19.41
C LEU A 411 7.25 3.06 18.18
N VAL A 412 8.56 3.28 18.07
CA VAL A 412 9.42 2.72 17.02
C VAL A 412 9.64 1.22 17.26
N CYS A 413 9.72 0.41 16.20
CA CYS A 413 9.82 -1.05 16.29
C CYS A 413 11.17 -1.53 16.86
N GLY A 414 12.29 -0.97 16.41
CA GLY A 414 13.64 -1.20 16.96
C GLY A 414 14.21 -2.62 16.78
N LYS A 415 13.48 -3.56 16.18
CA LYS A 415 13.96 -4.92 15.91
C LYS A 415 15.05 -4.93 14.84
N ARG A 416 16.04 -5.81 14.99
CA ARG A 416 17.13 -5.98 14.02
C ARG A 416 16.59 -6.55 12.69
N LEU A 417 16.91 -5.89 11.59
CA LEU A 417 16.48 -6.24 10.24
C LEU A 417 17.25 -7.46 9.70
N ARG A 418 16.75 -8.04 8.60
CA ARG A 418 17.38 -9.20 7.94
C ARG A 418 18.80 -8.96 7.44
N CYS A 419 19.20 -7.70 7.24
CA CYS A 419 20.58 -7.35 6.90
C CYS A 419 21.57 -7.57 8.06
N GLY A 420 21.10 -7.80 9.30
CA GLY A 420 21.94 -8.08 10.46
C GLY A 420 22.65 -6.88 11.08
N ILE A 421 22.73 -5.76 10.35
CA ILE A 421 23.45 -4.52 10.72
C ILE A 421 22.49 -3.41 11.18
N HIS A 422 21.34 -3.25 10.52
CA HIS A 422 20.40 -2.15 10.78
C HIS A 422 19.17 -2.56 11.60
N ASN A 423 18.59 -1.59 12.31
CA ASN A 423 17.38 -1.77 13.13
C ASN A 423 16.17 -1.11 12.44
N CYS A 424 14.98 -1.66 12.66
CA CYS A 424 13.74 -1.15 12.10
C CYS A 424 13.37 0.22 12.72
N MET A 425 13.35 1.28 11.89
CA MET A 425 12.98 2.64 12.29
C MET A 425 11.49 2.95 12.10
N GLU A 426 10.72 2.01 11.58
CA GLU A 426 9.28 2.16 11.40
C GLU A 426 8.52 2.19 12.72
N GLN A 427 7.32 2.78 12.68
CA GLN A 427 6.36 2.65 13.77
C GLN A 427 6.06 1.17 14.03
N CYS A 428 5.81 0.83 15.30
CA CYS A 428 5.59 -0.54 15.72
C CYS A 428 4.44 -1.15 14.91
N HIS A 429 4.78 -2.16 14.12
CA HIS A 429 3.89 -2.80 13.18
C HIS A 429 3.69 -4.26 13.57
N ARG A 430 2.64 -4.88 13.01
CA ARG A 430 2.41 -6.32 13.15
C ARG A 430 3.23 -7.08 12.09
N GLY A 431 3.76 -8.24 12.45
CA GLY A 431 4.52 -9.10 11.54
C GLY A 431 6.04 -8.93 11.61
N HIS A 432 6.72 -9.46 10.59
CA HIS A 432 8.16 -9.32 10.39
C HIS A 432 8.50 -7.92 9.89
N CYS A 433 9.71 -7.44 10.21
CA CYS A 433 10.17 -6.14 9.71
C CYS A 433 10.48 -6.23 8.21
N GLU A 434 10.24 -5.12 7.52
CA GLU A 434 10.54 -4.95 6.10
C GLU A 434 12.04 -5.13 5.80
N GLN A 435 12.39 -5.18 4.52
CA GLN A 435 13.81 -5.17 4.13
C GLN A 435 14.48 -3.87 4.58
N CYS A 436 15.80 -3.90 4.77
CA CYS A 436 16.56 -2.70 5.00
C CYS A 436 16.53 -1.79 3.77
N TRP A 437 16.17 -0.52 3.95
CA TRP A 437 16.07 0.48 2.88
C TRP A 437 17.36 1.29 2.69
N GLU A 438 18.42 0.92 3.42
CA GLU A 438 19.73 1.54 3.24
C GLU A 438 20.37 1.02 1.94
N TYR A 439 21.01 1.92 1.20
CA TYR A 439 21.74 1.61 -0.02
C TYR A 439 23.23 1.92 0.18
N SER A 440 24.08 1.02 -0.28
CA SER A 440 25.51 1.30 -0.45
C SER A 440 25.73 2.03 -1.76
N TYR A 441 26.62 3.02 -1.72
CA TYR A 441 27.10 3.77 -2.88
C TYR A 441 28.49 3.32 -3.34
N GLU A 442 28.95 2.18 -2.82
CA GLU A 442 30.22 1.56 -3.21
C GLU A 442 29.99 0.47 -4.25
N GLU A 443 30.91 0.35 -5.20
CA GLU A 443 30.91 -0.73 -6.18
C GLU A 443 31.22 -2.06 -5.51
N LEU A 444 30.38 -3.07 -5.75
CA LEU A 444 30.57 -4.41 -5.19
C LEU A 444 31.11 -5.34 -6.27
N THR A 445 32.34 -5.81 -6.08
CA THR A 445 33.06 -6.59 -7.09
C THR A 445 33.19 -8.07 -6.69
N CYS A 446 33.34 -8.98 -7.66
CA CYS A 446 33.87 -10.32 -7.35
C CYS A 446 35.27 -10.16 -6.73
N HIS A 447 35.72 -11.16 -5.98
CA HIS A 447 37.12 -11.22 -5.51
C HIS A 447 38.16 -11.03 -6.64
N CYS A 448 37.80 -11.42 -7.87
CA CYS A 448 38.61 -11.32 -9.06
C CYS A 448 38.61 -9.95 -9.78
N GLY A 449 37.75 -9.02 -9.38
CA GLY A 449 37.53 -7.72 -10.03
C GLY A 449 36.94 -7.71 -11.46
N ALA A 450 36.51 -8.84 -12.06
CA ALA A 450 35.88 -8.79 -13.39
C ALA A 450 34.44 -8.33 -13.37
N GLU A 451 33.67 -8.90 -12.45
CA GLU A 451 32.24 -8.66 -12.40
C GLU A 451 32.02 -7.61 -11.32
N ILE A 452 31.33 -6.53 -11.70
CA ILE A 452 31.14 -5.35 -10.88
C ILE A 452 29.64 -5.06 -10.83
N LEU A 453 29.09 -4.97 -9.62
CA LEU A 453 27.76 -4.43 -9.37
C LEU A 453 27.91 -2.94 -9.04
N TYR A 454 27.26 -2.11 -9.83
CA TYR A 454 27.32 -0.66 -9.69
C TYR A 454 26.27 -0.14 -8.70
N PRO A 455 26.58 0.91 -7.92
CA PRO A 455 25.63 1.62 -7.08
C PRO A 455 24.37 2.12 -7.81
N PRO A 456 23.21 2.23 -7.11
CA PRO A 456 23.00 2.00 -5.69
C PRO A 456 22.69 0.52 -5.37
N LEU A 457 23.38 -0.05 -4.39
CA LEU A 457 23.21 -1.46 -4.00
C LEU A 457 22.43 -1.59 -2.69
N PRO A 458 21.29 -2.29 -2.66
CA PRO A 458 20.56 -2.52 -1.42
C PRO A 458 21.43 -3.17 -0.33
N CYS A 459 21.24 -2.76 0.92
CA CYS A 459 21.94 -3.35 2.06
C CYS A 459 21.72 -4.87 2.12
N GLY A 460 22.82 -5.63 2.17
CA GLY A 460 22.80 -7.10 2.16
C GLY A 460 22.89 -7.74 0.77
N THR A 461 23.09 -6.95 -0.30
CA THR A 461 23.42 -7.48 -1.63
C THR A 461 24.72 -8.28 -1.57
N ARG A 462 24.70 -9.53 -2.05
CA ARG A 462 25.90 -10.37 -2.12
C ARG A 462 26.72 -10.02 -3.37
N PRO A 463 28.06 -10.17 -3.34
CA PRO A 463 28.88 -9.87 -4.52
C PRO A 463 28.50 -10.76 -5.71
N PRO A 464 28.71 -10.28 -6.95
CA PRO A 464 28.25 -10.96 -8.16
C PRO A 464 28.95 -12.31 -8.36
N THR A 465 28.25 -13.25 -9.01
CA THR A 465 28.81 -14.55 -9.38
C THR A 465 29.66 -14.39 -10.64
N CYS A 466 30.94 -14.76 -10.56
CA CYS A 466 31.87 -14.64 -11.67
C CYS A 466 32.11 -16.01 -12.33
N LYS A 467 31.99 -16.07 -13.66
CA LYS A 467 32.19 -17.30 -14.46
C LYS A 467 33.64 -17.54 -14.88
N ARG A 468 34.57 -16.61 -14.63
CA ARG A 468 35.99 -16.81 -14.93
C ARG A 468 36.59 -17.87 -14.01
N VAL A 469 37.61 -18.57 -14.49
CA VAL A 469 38.40 -19.48 -13.65
C VAL A 469 39.00 -18.73 -12.46
N CYS A 470 39.04 -19.37 -11.30
CA CYS A 470 39.57 -18.75 -10.09
C CYS A 470 41.08 -18.43 -10.26
N ALA A 471 41.46 -17.19 -9.94
CA ALA A 471 42.83 -16.69 -10.08
C ALA A 471 43.66 -16.77 -8.78
N ARG A 472 43.11 -17.38 -7.72
CA ARG A 472 43.83 -17.53 -6.45
C ARG A 472 44.98 -18.52 -6.56
N MET A 473 45.96 -18.41 -5.67
CA MET A 473 47.07 -19.37 -5.56
C MET A 473 46.55 -20.68 -4.97
N HIS A 474 46.78 -21.79 -5.66
CA HIS A 474 46.40 -23.13 -5.23
C HIS A 474 47.62 -23.88 -4.72
N SER A 475 47.43 -24.78 -3.76
CA SER A 475 48.50 -25.59 -3.18
C SER A 475 48.95 -26.76 -4.06
N CYS A 476 48.33 -26.96 -5.23
CA CYS A 476 48.67 -28.01 -6.18
C CYS A 476 48.89 -27.44 -7.58
N ASP A 477 49.83 -28.04 -8.32
CA ASP A 477 50.23 -27.60 -9.67
C ASP A 477 49.25 -28.02 -10.78
N HIS A 478 47.99 -28.33 -10.44
CA HIS A 478 46.98 -28.77 -11.40
C HIS A 478 46.16 -27.58 -11.95
N ASN A 479 45.66 -27.73 -13.18
CA ASN A 479 44.77 -26.75 -13.78
C ASN A 479 43.49 -26.55 -12.94
N VAL A 480 43.11 -25.28 -12.76
CA VAL A 480 41.96 -24.88 -11.96
C VAL A 480 40.69 -24.96 -12.81
N PHE A 481 39.74 -25.79 -12.38
CA PHE A 481 38.48 -26.03 -13.12
C PHE A 481 37.23 -25.39 -12.47
N HIS A 482 37.37 -24.70 -11.33
CA HIS A 482 36.25 -24.01 -10.69
C HIS A 482 36.20 -22.52 -11.04
N SER A 483 34.98 -21.99 -11.03
CA SER A 483 34.73 -20.57 -11.26
C SER A 483 35.10 -19.73 -10.05
N CYS A 484 35.36 -18.45 -10.26
CA CYS A 484 35.58 -17.48 -9.21
C CYS A 484 34.43 -17.48 -8.21
N HIS A 485 34.80 -17.45 -6.94
CA HIS A 485 33.92 -17.55 -5.80
C HIS A 485 34.33 -16.49 -4.76
N ASN A 486 33.46 -16.22 -3.79
CA ASN A 486 33.69 -15.12 -2.83
C ASN A 486 34.05 -15.61 -1.43
N GLU A 487 33.93 -16.92 -1.15
CA GLU A 487 34.42 -17.54 0.09
C GLU A 487 35.95 -17.40 0.20
N GLU A 488 36.51 -17.42 1.40
CA GLU A 488 37.97 -17.28 1.64
C GLU A 488 38.77 -18.49 1.15
N GLU A 489 38.19 -19.68 1.21
CA GLU A 489 38.85 -20.94 0.83
C GLU A 489 38.39 -21.43 -0.54
N CYS A 490 39.34 -21.81 -1.39
CA CYS A 490 39.04 -22.42 -2.69
C CYS A 490 38.46 -23.84 -2.51
N PRO A 491 37.52 -24.26 -3.36
CA PRO A 491 37.05 -25.64 -3.36
C PRO A 491 38.21 -26.63 -3.65
N PRO A 492 38.19 -27.82 -3.01
CA PRO A 492 39.31 -28.75 -3.07
C PRO A 492 39.53 -29.31 -4.47
N CYS A 493 40.80 -29.57 -4.81
CA CYS A 493 41.18 -30.11 -6.12
C CYS A 493 40.72 -31.57 -6.28
N THR A 494 39.88 -31.82 -7.29
CA THR A 494 39.34 -33.14 -7.63
C THR A 494 40.10 -33.87 -8.73
N VAL A 495 41.17 -33.26 -9.28
CA VAL A 495 42.01 -33.87 -10.31
C VAL A 495 42.56 -35.19 -9.79
N LEU A 496 42.42 -36.24 -10.61
CA LEU A 496 42.81 -37.58 -10.26
C LEU A 496 44.34 -37.74 -10.39
N THR A 497 44.96 -38.22 -9.33
CA THR A 497 46.40 -38.42 -9.17
C THR A 497 46.69 -39.85 -8.76
N VAL A 498 47.95 -40.26 -8.92
CA VAL A 498 48.46 -41.55 -8.44
C VAL A 498 49.16 -41.31 -7.11
N LYS A 499 48.71 -41.96 -6.05
CA LYS A 499 49.27 -41.82 -4.69
C LYS A 499 49.59 -43.17 -4.10
N MET A 500 50.63 -43.23 -3.27
CA MET A 500 50.88 -44.40 -2.42
C MET A 500 49.83 -44.46 -1.31
N CYS A 501 49.49 -45.67 -0.88
CA CYS A 501 48.66 -45.82 0.30
C CYS A 501 49.39 -45.34 1.58
N MET A 502 48.64 -45.07 2.65
CA MET A 502 49.16 -44.54 3.93
C MET A 502 50.30 -45.37 4.54
N GLY A 503 50.33 -46.68 4.23
CA GLY A 503 51.37 -47.61 4.69
C GLY A 503 52.47 -47.91 3.66
N GLU A 504 52.44 -47.28 2.49
CA GLU A 504 53.34 -47.47 1.35
C GLU A 504 53.35 -48.89 0.75
N HIS A 505 52.26 -49.64 0.90
CA HIS A 505 52.14 -50.99 0.36
C HIS A 505 51.92 -51.03 -1.17
N GLU A 506 51.09 -50.14 -1.73
CA GLU A 506 50.76 -50.12 -3.16
C GLU A 506 50.36 -48.73 -3.66
N LYS A 507 50.62 -48.46 -4.97
CA LYS A 507 50.16 -47.26 -5.67
C LYS A 507 48.68 -47.39 -6.03
N ARG A 508 47.87 -46.43 -5.58
CA ARG A 508 46.46 -46.30 -5.94
C ARG A 508 46.29 -45.25 -7.02
N TYR A 509 45.59 -45.63 -8.08
CA TYR A 509 45.21 -44.76 -9.19
C TYR A 509 43.85 -44.12 -8.93
N ASN A 510 43.57 -43.03 -9.66
CA ASN A 510 42.29 -42.32 -9.59
C ASN A 510 41.97 -41.73 -8.22
N ILE A 511 42.98 -41.20 -7.53
CA ILE A 511 42.80 -40.54 -6.22
C ILE A 511 42.72 -39.02 -6.41
N PRO A 512 41.62 -38.36 -6.01
CA PRO A 512 41.53 -36.91 -6.02
C PRO A 512 42.70 -36.23 -5.27
N CYS A 513 43.28 -35.20 -5.87
CA CYS A 513 44.48 -34.53 -5.36
C CYS A 513 44.34 -34.06 -3.90
N HIS A 514 43.18 -33.57 -3.47
CA HIS A 514 42.96 -33.10 -2.10
C HIS A 514 43.04 -34.22 -1.04
N ILE A 515 42.86 -35.49 -1.42
CA ILE A 515 42.92 -36.63 -0.49
C ILE A 515 44.38 -37.00 -0.29
N ALA A 516 44.97 -36.57 0.83
CA ALA A 516 46.35 -36.88 1.18
C ALA A 516 46.51 -38.35 1.60
N ASP A 517 45.59 -38.86 2.40
CA ASP A 517 45.70 -40.18 3.02
C ASP A 517 44.77 -41.20 2.32
N VAL A 518 45.36 -42.22 1.68
CA VAL A 518 44.64 -43.26 0.93
C VAL A 518 44.92 -44.64 1.53
N SER A 519 43.89 -45.43 1.85
CA SER A 519 44.09 -46.82 2.30
C SER A 519 44.04 -47.80 1.12
N CYS A 520 44.93 -48.80 1.10
CA CYS A 520 44.86 -49.89 0.12
C CYS A 520 43.87 -51.00 0.52
N GLY A 521 43.25 -50.93 1.72
CA GLY A 521 42.32 -51.95 2.21
C GLY A 521 42.95 -53.30 2.58
N MET A 522 44.25 -53.49 2.30
CA MET A 522 45.01 -54.68 2.68
C MET A 522 45.55 -54.57 4.12
N PRO A 523 45.73 -55.69 4.84
CA PRO A 523 46.43 -55.69 6.10
C PRO A 523 47.87 -55.22 5.90
N CYS A 524 48.41 -54.47 6.86
CA CYS A 524 49.70 -53.80 6.73
C CYS A 524 50.88 -54.79 6.54
N GLY A 525 50.85 -55.94 7.20
CA GLY A 525 51.83 -57.01 6.98
C GLY A 525 53.27 -56.71 7.44
N LYS A 526 53.58 -55.47 7.85
CA LYS A 526 54.88 -55.09 8.45
C LYS A 526 55.11 -55.88 9.74
N ASP A 527 56.35 -56.31 9.95
CA ASP A 527 56.74 -57.06 11.14
C ASP A 527 56.61 -56.18 12.39
N LEU A 528 55.86 -56.67 13.37
CA LEU A 528 55.76 -56.02 14.68
C LEU A 528 57.09 -56.21 15.43
N PRO A 529 57.47 -55.30 16.36
CA PRO A 529 58.74 -55.38 17.08
C PRO A 529 58.96 -56.66 17.89
N CYS A 530 57.92 -57.49 18.07
CA CYS A 530 58.03 -58.85 18.60
C CYS A 530 58.72 -59.87 17.68
N GLY A 531 58.98 -59.55 16.40
CA GLY A 531 59.67 -60.41 15.43
C GLY A 531 58.93 -61.69 14.99
N ARG A 532 57.81 -62.04 15.64
CA ARG A 532 57.02 -63.26 15.37
C ARG A 532 55.61 -63.01 14.83
N HIS A 533 55.16 -61.77 14.82
CA HIS A 533 53.82 -61.39 14.40
C HIS A 533 53.87 -60.26 13.37
N LYS A 534 52.94 -60.31 12.41
CA LYS A 534 52.76 -59.29 11.37
C LYS A 534 51.59 -58.39 11.70
N CYS A 535 51.66 -57.11 11.33
CA CYS A 535 50.55 -56.18 11.55
C CYS A 535 49.29 -56.62 10.79
N LEU A 536 48.24 -56.99 11.54
CA LEU A 536 46.92 -57.35 11.01
C LEU A 536 46.00 -56.12 10.84
N LYS A 537 46.43 -54.93 11.29
CA LYS A 537 45.65 -53.71 11.08
C LYS A 537 45.57 -53.43 9.58
N LEU A 538 44.41 -52.95 9.13
CA LEU A 538 44.26 -52.42 7.77
C LEU A 538 45.28 -51.27 7.59
N CYS A 539 45.68 -51.05 6.33
CA CYS A 539 46.62 -50.00 5.96
C CYS A 539 46.41 -48.70 6.76
N HIS A 540 47.40 -48.36 7.58
CA HIS A 540 47.39 -47.23 8.51
C HIS A 540 48.67 -46.41 8.35
N ARG A 541 48.64 -45.16 8.83
CA ARG A 541 49.79 -44.25 8.86
C ARG A 541 50.59 -44.48 10.16
N GLY A 542 51.92 -44.35 10.09
CA GLY A 542 52.80 -44.46 11.26
C GLY A 542 53.21 -45.89 11.64
N ALA A 543 53.85 -46.04 12.80
CA ALA A 543 54.35 -47.33 13.29
C ALA A 543 53.20 -48.31 13.60
N CYS A 544 53.41 -49.61 13.36
CA CYS A 544 52.40 -50.66 13.59
C CYS A 544 52.11 -50.95 15.07
N THR A 545 52.81 -50.28 15.99
CA THR A 545 52.59 -50.31 17.43
C THR A 545 51.80 -49.08 17.88
N ASP A 546 50.74 -49.29 18.67
CA ASP A 546 50.08 -48.17 19.33
C ASP A 546 51.08 -47.47 20.24
N SER A 547 51.24 -46.16 20.11
CA SER A 547 52.28 -45.36 20.78
C SER A 547 52.22 -45.40 22.32
N LEU A 548 51.19 -46.02 22.91
CA LEU A 548 51.05 -46.27 24.35
C LEU A 548 51.33 -47.72 24.78
N ALA A 549 51.40 -48.69 23.87
CA ALA A 549 51.61 -50.10 24.18
C ALA A 549 52.70 -50.69 23.28
N GLN A 550 53.95 -50.69 23.76
CA GLN A 550 55.11 -51.27 23.07
C GLN A 550 55.05 -52.81 22.89
N GLN A 551 53.93 -53.46 23.25
CA GLN A 551 53.79 -54.91 23.25
C GLN A 551 52.71 -55.38 22.27
N CYS A 552 53.03 -56.44 21.52
CA CYS A 552 52.11 -57.08 20.58
C CYS A 552 50.94 -57.71 21.36
N ARG A 553 49.70 -57.39 21.00
CA ARG A 553 48.49 -57.97 21.61
C ARG A 553 47.87 -59.11 20.78
N GLN A 554 48.56 -59.57 19.74
CA GLN A 554 48.06 -60.65 18.88
C GLN A 554 48.20 -62.01 19.59
N PRO A 555 47.26 -62.96 19.35
CA PRO A 555 47.32 -64.28 19.94
C PRO A 555 48.51 -65.07 19.40
N CYS A 556 49.27 -65.69 20.31
CA CYS A 556 50.43 -66.50 20.03
C CYS A 556 50.03 -67.75 19.23
N GLN A 557 50.61 -67.92 18.04
CA GLN A 557 50.35 -69.07 17.15
C GLN A 557 51.30 -70.26 17.37
N THR A 558 52.16 -70.20 18.39
CA THR A 558 53.08 -71.30 18.71
C THR A 558 52.27 -72.51 19.20
N PRO A 559 52.52 -73.74 18.69
CA PRO A 559 51.84 -74.93 19.18
C PRO A 559 52.25 -75.21 20.64
N ARG A 560 51.28 -75.60 21.47
CA ARG A 560 51.54 -75.96 22.87
C ARG A 560 52.37 -77.26 22.93
N LYS A 561 53.18 -77.42 23.97
CA LYS A 561 54.10 -78.55 24.12
C LYS A 561 53.40 -79.90 24.34
N TYR A 562 52.24 -79.88 25.01
CA TYR A 562 51.51 -81.09 25.44
C TYR A 562 50.22 -81.36 24.65
N CYS A 563 49.75 -80.40 23.87
CA CYS A 563 48.67 -80.60 22.91
C CYS A 563 49.01 -79.82 21.63
N SER A 564 48.84 -80.41 20.45
CA SER A 564 49.18 -79.78 19.16
C SER A 564 48.28 -78.58 18.79
N HIS A 565 47.60 -77.97 19.75
CA HIS A 565 46.76 -76.78 19.59
C HIS A 565 47.58 -75.49 19.77
N VAL A 566 47.17 -74.43 19.07
CA VAL A 566 47.78 -73.10 19.17
C VAL A 566 47.60 -72.49 20.57
N CYS A 567 48.60 -71.74 21.06
CA CYS A 567 48.58 -71.13 22.39
C CYS A 567 47.36 -70.21 22.58
N GLY A 568 47.12 -69.26 21.68
CA GLY A 568 45.96 -68.36 21.70
C GLY A 568 46.04 -67.18 22.68
N GLU A 569 47.04 -67.14 23.56
CA GLU A 569 47.26 -66.04 24.52
C GLU A 569 47.97 -64.83 23.91
N THR A 570 47.87 -63.65 24.52
CA THR A 570 48.55 -62.43 24.02
C THR A 570 50.06 -62.64 23.88
N CYS A 571 50.66 -62.12 22.81
CA CYS A 571 52.07 -62.31 22.49
C CYS A 571 53.00 -62.07 23.70
N HIS A 572 53.71 -63.12 24.08
CA HIS A 572 54.59 -63.16 25.25
C HIS A 572 56.04 -63.39 24.81
N VAL A 573 56.61 -62.38 24.12
CA VAL A 573 57.95 -62.46 23.53
C VAL A 573 59.00 -62.78 24.60
N GLY A 574 59.65 -63.94 24.48
CA GLY A 574 60.74 -64.35 25.38
C GLY A 574 60.34 -65.26 26.55
N SER A 575 59.04 -65.49 26.80
CA SER A 575 58.57 -66.46 27.80
C SER A 575 57.92 -67.69 27.16
N GLU A 576 57.99 -68.84 27.82
CA GLU A 576 57.30 -70.06 27.39
C GLU A 576 55.77 -69.85 27.35
N CYS A 577 55.07 -70.61 26.50
CA CYS A 577 53.62 -70.52 26.41
C CYS A 577 53.00 -70.95 27.76
N PRO A 578 52.09 -70.17 28.36
CA PRO A 578 51.48 -70.54 29.64
C PRO A 578 50.67 -71.84 29.51
N ASP A 579 50.87 -72.76 30.46
CA ASP A 579 50.22 -74.08 30.54
C ASP A 579 48.77 -73.97 31.05
N ILE A 580 47.91 -73.34 30.26
CA ILE A 580 46.46 -73.26 30.51
C ILE A 580 45.80 -74.48 29.85
N PRO A 581 44.87 -75.21 30.49
CA PRO A 581 44.19 -76.34 29.85
C PRO A 581 43.43 -75.91 28.58
N CYS A 582 43.55 -76.70 27.50
CA CYS A 582 42.88 -76.41 26.23
C CYS A 582 41.36 -76.59 26.37
N LYS A 583 40.56 -75.58 26.00
CA LYS A 583 39.09 -75.60 26.12
C LYS A 583 38.36 -76.26 24.95
N THR A 584 39.08 -76.82 23.97
CA THR A 584 38.46 -77.50 22.83
C THR A 584 38.05 -78.91 23.23
N SER A 585 36.74 -79.19 23.27
CA SER A 585 36.21 -80.55 23.45
C SER A 585 36.60 -81.40 22.25
N LEU A 586 37.21 -82.56 22.49
CA LEU A 586 37.41 -83.60 21.47
C LEU A 586 36.05 -83.95 20.85
N ALA A 587 35.83 -83.54 19.59
CA ALA A 587 34.73 -84.08 18.81
C ALA A 587 35.02 -85.57 18.59
N ARG A 588 34.17 -86.41 19.17
CA ARG A 588 34.15 -87.85 18.95
C ARG A 588 33.19 -88.18 17.84
#